data_AF-A0AAP5Z0G8-F1
#
_entry.id   AF-A0AAP5Z0G8-F1
#
_cell.length_a   1.000
_cell.length_b   1.000
_cell.length_c   1.000
_cell.angle_alpha   90.00
_cell.angle_beta   90.00
_cell.angle_gamma   90.00
#
_symmetry.space_group_name_H-M   'P 1'
#
loop_
_entity.id
_entity.type
_entity.pdbx_description
1 polymer ?
#
loop_
_entity_poly.entity_id
_entity_poly.type
_entity_poly.pdbx_seq_one_letter_code
_entity_poly.pdbx_strand_id
1 'polypeptide(L)'
;MEKYDIEGLINRMENERQCIWRWARFWTGCYHFTIYGAAILSAIAALILEVDFLSEYENLAPVFAGLAALLTTVSGLGGFQRKWQTCRKTNKSLSDLRVDAKYGNASASEVCERYKAIWSNHETGISGSE
;
A
#
# COMPACT_ATOMS: atom_id res chain seq x y z
N MET A 1 -11.08 36.55 -13.04
CA MET A 1 -9.97 35.61 -12.79
C MET A 1 -10.10 35.15 -11.36
N GLU A 2 -10.71 33.98 -11.18
CA GLU A 2 -10.89 33.36 -9.88
C GLU A 2 -9.51 33.13 -9.27
N LYS A 3 -9.25 33.77 -8.13
CA LYS A 3 -7.97 33.73 -7.44
C LYS A 3 -7.84 32.33 -6.86
N TYR A 4 -7.12 31.44 -7.55
CA TYR A 4 -6.84 30.09 -7.04
C TYR A 4 -6.34 30.19 -5.59
N ASP A 5 -7.11 29.62 -4.66
CA ASP A 5 -6.77 29.60 -3.25
C ASP A 5 -5.67 28.56 -2.98
N ILE A 6 -4.43 28.98 -3.18
CA ILE A 6 -3.25 28.13 -2.99
C ILE A 6 -3.07 27.71 -1.53
N GLU A 7 -3.44 28.57 -0.58
CA GLU A 7 -3.37 28.20 0.84
C GLU A 7 -4.40 27.11 1.18
N GLY A 8 -5.63 27.23 0.68
CA GLY A 8 -6.65 26.19 0.78
C GLY A 8 -6.20 24.87 0.16
N LEU A 9 -5.55 24.92 -1.01
CA LEU A 9 -5.01 23.73 -1.67
C LEU A 9 -3.87 23.09 -0.87
N ILE A 10 -2.94 23.87 -0.32
CA ILE A 10 -1.85 23.38 0.53
C ILE A 10 -2.41 22.67 1.78
N ASN A 11 -3.41 23.26 2.43
CA ASN A 11 -4.06 22.65 3.60
C ASN A 11 -4.76 21.34 3.23
N ARG A 12 -5.42 21.29 2.07
CA ARG A 12 -6.02 20.06 1.54
C ARG A 12 -4.97 18.97 1.31
N MET A 13 -3.86 19.29 0.65
CA MET A 13 -2.77 18.34 0.41
C MET A 13 -2.23 17.77 1.72
N GLU A 14 -2.10 18.57 2.78
CA GLU A 14 -1.62 18.09 4.08
C GLU A 14 -2.58 17.07 4.71
N ASN A 15 -3.88 17.36 4.71
CA ASN A 15 -4.90 16.45 5.23
C ASN A 15 -4.93 15.12 4.45
N GLU A 16 -4.86 15.19 3.13
CA GLU A 16 -4.85 14.03 2.26
C GLU A 16 -3.59 13.18 2.44
N ARG A 17 -2.42 13.80 2.61
CA ARG A 17 -1.16 13.10 2.92
C ARG A 17 -1.26 12.26 4.18
N GLN A 18 -1.84 12.81 5.26
CA GLN A 18 -2.04 12.04 6.50
C GLN A 18 -2.96 10.83 6.28
N CYS A 19 -4.03 11.00 5.50
CA CYS A 19 -4.93 9.91 5.15
C CYS A 19 -4.22 8.83 4.31
N ILE A 20 -3.53 9.22 3.24
CA ILE A 20 -2.77 8.32 2.35
C ILE A 20 -1.69 7.58 3.14
N TRP A 21 -1.03 8.24 4.09
CA TRP A 21 0.00 7.61 4.92
C TRP A 21 -0.57 6.51 5.83
N ARG A 22 -1.78 6.71 6.38
CA ARG A 22 -2.50 5.66 7.14
C ARG A 22 -2.80 4.45 6.25
N TRP A 23 -3.30 4.70 5.04
CA TRP A 23 -3.54 3.63 4.06
C TRP A 23 -2.25 2.92 3.64
N ALA A 24 -1.16 3.66 3.42
CA ALA A 24 0.15 3.09 3.11
C ALA A 24 0.61 2.10 4.20
N ARG A 25 0.43 2.47 5.47
CA ARG A 25 0.75 1.59 6.62
C ARG A 25 -0.14 0.36 6.66
N PHE A 26 -1.45 0.53 6.48
CA PHE A 26 -2.39 -0.59 6.43
C PHE A 26 -2.04 -1.60 5.33
N TRP A 27 -1.85 -1.13 4.09
CA TRP A 27 -1.48 -2.00 2.97
C TRP A 27 -0.09 -2.62 3.14
N THR A 28 0.86 -1.93 3.78
CA THR A 28 2.16 -2.49 4.16
C THR A 28 1.96 -3.67 5.11
N GLY A 29 1.11 -3.52 6.13
CA GLY A 29 0.77 -4.57 7.08
C GLY A 29 0.13 -5.77 6.40
N CYS A 30 -0.91 -5.56 5.59
CA CYS A 30 -1.57 -6.62 4.84
C CYS A 30 -0.59 -7.42 3.97
N TYR A 31 0.26 -6.74 3.19
CA TYR A 31 1.21 -7.39 2.29
C TYR A 31 2.24 -8.27 3.04
N HIS A 32 2.88 -7.74 4.08
CA HIS A 32 3.90 -8.50 4.80
C HIS A 32 3.29 -9.60 5.66
N PHE A 33 2.11 -9.36 6.24
CA PHE A 33 1.37 -10.39 6.98
C PHE A 33 1.03 -11.58 6.08
N THR A 34 0.52 -11.33 4.87
CA THR A 34 0.16 -12.42 3.96
C THR A 34 1.37 -13.17 3.43
N ILE A 35 2.44 -12.48 3.02
CA ILE A 35 3.63 -13.13 2.46
C ILE A 35 4.43 -13.87 3.54
N TYR A 36 4.76 -13.22 4.65
CA TYR A 36 5.53 -13.87 5.72
C TYR A 36 4.68 -14.88 6.47
N GLY A 37 3.40 -14.59 6.71
CA GLY A 37 2.47 -15.54 7.29
C GLY A 37 2.38 -16.81 6.44
N ALA A 38 2.23 -16.69 5.12
CA ALA A 38 2.23 -17.86 4.24
C ALA A 38 3.53 -18.66 4.34
N ALA A 39 4.68 -18.00 4.24
CA ALA A 39 5.98 -18.67 4.31
C ALA A 39 6.20 -19.41 5.64
N ILE A 40 5.84 -18.78 6.76
CA ILE A 40 5.96 -19.37 8.10
C ILE A 40 5.03 -20.58 8.24
N LEU A 41 3.76 -20.45 7.83
CA LEU A 41 2.79 -21.56 7.92
C LEU A 41 3.21 -22.73 7.02
N SER A 42 3.70 -22.47 5.81
CA SER A 42 4.27 -23.50 4.93
C SER A 42 5.46 -24.20 5.57
N ALA A 43 6.38 -23.45 6.19
CA ALA A 43 7.54 -24.03 6.88
C ALA A 43 7.12 -24.89 8.09
N ILE A 44 6.15 -24.43 8.89
CA ILE A 44 5.60 -25.19 10.01
C ILE A 44 4.95 -26.49 9.52
N ALA A 45 4.14 -26.43 8.45
CA ALA A 45 3.52 -27.60 7.86
C ALA A 45 4.56 -28.65 7.45
N ALA A 46 5.66 -28.22 6.81
CA ALA A 46 6.74 -29.11 6.42
C ALA A 46 7.47 -29.71 7.63
N LEU A 47 7.77 -28.91 8.66
CA LEU A 47 8.44 -29.39 9.87
C LEU A 47 7.62 -30.43 10.63
N ILE A 48 6.29 -30.27 10.70
CA ILE A 48 5.41 -31.25 11.35
C ILE A 48 5.50 -32.61 10.66
N LEU A 49 5.62 -32.63 9.33
CA LEU A 49 5.67 -33.87 8.54
C LEU A 49 7.04 -34.54 8.56
N GLU A 50 8.12 -33.78 8.77
CA GLU A 50 9.50 -34.29 8.68
C GLU A 50 10.09 -34.67 10.05
N VAL A 51 9.58 -34.12 11.16
CA VAL A 51 10.18 -34.28 12.49
C VAL A 51 9.38 -35.27 13.33
N ASP A 52 9.96 -36.43 13.65
CA ASP A 52 9.32 -37.52 14.40
C ASP A 52 8.71 -37.08 15.75
N PHE A 53 9.34 -36.12 16.44
CA PHE A 53 8.85 -35.56 17.70
C PHE A 53 7.50 -34.80 17.55
N LEU A 54 7.12 -34.41 16.33
CA LEU A 54 5.88 -33.68 16.03
C LEU A 54 4.80 -34.57 15.41
N SER A 55 5.00 -35.89 15.35
CA SER A 55 4.07 -36.85 14.75
C SER A 55 2.64 -36.79 15.32
N GLU A 56 2.47 -36.42 16.60
CA GLU A 56 1.15 -36.21 17.21
C GLU A 56 0.35 -35.03 16.59
N TYR A 57 1.02 -34.13 15.88
CA TYR A 57 0.44 -32.94 15.25
C TYR A 57 0.26 -33.07 13.72
N GLU A 58 0.52 -34.23 13.12
CA GLU A 58 0.42 -34.43 11.66
C GLU A 58 -0.93 -33.98 11.08
N ASN A 59 -2.02 -34.15 11.82
CA ASN A 59 -3.37 -33.70 11.43
C ASN A 59 -3.48 -32.17 11.24
N LEU A 60 -2.56 -31.39 11.82
CA LEU A 60 -2.52 -29.93 11.68
C LEU A 60 -1.70 -29.48 10.46
N ALA A 61 -0.79 -30.31 9.92
CA ALA A 61 0.02 -29.93 8.77
C ALA A 61 -0.81 -29.52 7.53
N PRO A 62 -1.90 -30.23 7.16
CA PRO A 62 -2.77 -29.79 6.08
C PRO A 62 -3.47 -28.46 6.36
N VAL A 63 -3.81 -28.16 7.62
CA VAL A 63 -4.42 -26.89 8.03
C VAL A 63 -3.44 -25.74 7.81
N PHE A 64 -2.19 -25.91 8.25
CA PHE A 64 -1.12 -24.92 8.06
C PHE A 64 -0.83 -24.69 6.57
N ALA A 65 -0.69 -25.77 5.79
CA ALA A 65 -0.49 -25.68 4.34
C ALA A 65 -1.66 -24.99 3.62
N GLY A 66 -2.90 -25.32 4.00
CA GLY A 66 -4.11 -24.71 3.46
C GLY A 66 -4.19 -23.21 3.76
N LEU A 67 -3.90 -22.80 5.00
CA LEU A 67 -3.84 -21.39 5.38
C LEU A 67 -2.72 -20.64 4.64
N ALA A 68 -1.56 -21.28 4.45
CA ALA A 68 -0.47 -20.68 3.69
C ALA A 68 -0.86 -20.42 2.22
N ALA A 69 -1.52 -21.40 1.58
CA ALA A 69 -2.04 -21.26 0.23
C ALA A 69 -3.10 -20.15 0.13
N LEU A 70 -3.99 -20.05 1.13
CA LEU A 70 -4.99 -18.98 1.20
C LEU A 70 -4.33 -17.60 1.32
N LEU A 71 -3.38 -17.42 2.24
CA LEU A 71 -2.68 -16.15 2.41
C LEU A 71 -1.92 -15.75 1.13
N THR A 72 -1.27 -16.71 0.46
CA THR A 72 -0.59 -16.47 -0.82
C THR A 72 -1.58 -15.98 -1.89
N THR A 73 -2.74 -16.64 -1.99
CA THR A 73 -3.79 -16.29 -2.94
C THR A 73 -4.36 -14.89 -2.65
N VAL A 74 -4.67 -14.61 -1.37
CA VAL A 74 -5.17 -13.30 -0.93
C VAL A 74 -4.15 -12.19 -1.18
N SER A 75 -2.85 -12.47 -0.99
CA SER A 75 -1.79 -11.52 -1.31
C SER A 75 -1.76 -11.16 -2.80
N GLY A 76 -1.86 -12.18 -3.66
CA GLY A 76 -1.85 -12.03 -5.12
C GLY A 76 -3.07 -11.26 -5.63
N LEU A 77 -4.27 -11.70 -5.25
CA LEU A 77 -5.53 -11.08 -5.68
C LEU A 77 -5.77 -9.70 -5.05
N GLY A 78 -5.34 -9.51 -3.79
CA GLY A 78 -5.56 -8.28 -3.05
C GLY A 78 -4.77 -7.08 -3.58
N GLY A 79 -3.73 -7.32 -4.37
CA GLY A 79 -2.87 -6.27 -4.94
C GLY A 79 -2.21 -5.41 -3.87
N PHE A 80 -2.00 -5.93 -2.66
CA PHE A 80 -1.54 -5.15 -1.51
C PHE A 80 -0.19 -4.49 -1.79
N GLN A 81 0.70 -5.20 -2.50
CA GLN A 81 1.99 -4.67 -2.92
C GLN A 81 1.85 -3.36 -3.69
N ARG A 82 1.04 -3.42 -4.76
CA ARG A 82 0.77 -2.28 -5.63
C ARG A 82 0.14 -1.14 -4.84
N LYS A 83 -0.88 -1.42 -4.04
CA LYS A 83 -1.59 -0.41 -3.24
C LYS A 83 -0.66 0.32 -2.25
N TRP A 84 0.17 -0.39 -1.49
CA TRP A 84 1.07 0.28 -0.54
C TRP A 84 2.15 1.11 -1.25
N GLN A 85 2.68 0.62 -2.37
CA GLN A 85 3.66 1.37 -3.18
C GLN A 85 3.04 2.63 -3.79
N THR A 86 1.83 2.53 -4.34
CA THR A 86 1.07 3.67 -4.89
C THR A 86 0.81 4.72 -3.82
N CYS A 87 0.36 4.34 -2.62
CA CYS A 87 0.16 5.30 -1.54
C CYS A 87 1.46 6.02 -1.15
N ARG A 88 2.60 5.31 -1.06
CA ARG A 88 3.89 5.95 -0.74
C ARG A 88 4.37 6.90 -1.84
N LYS A 89 4.24 6.50 -3.11
CA LYS A 89 4.56 7.36 -4.27
C LYS A 89 3.70 8.63 -4.26
N THR A 90 2.39 8.48 -4.06
CA THR A 90 1.45 9.59 -3.99
C THR A 90 1.78 10.55 -2.85
N ASN A 91 2.03 10.01 -1.64
CA ASN A 91 2.41 10.83 -0.49
C ASN A 91 3.70 11.62 -0.71
N LYS A 92 4.69 11.02 -1.40
CA LYS A 92 5.91 11.73 -1.81
C LYS A 92 5.59 12.83 -2.82
N SER A 93 4.84 12.54 -3.88
CA SER A 93 4.49 13.53 -4.89
C SER A 93 3.69 14.71 -4.33
N LEU A 94 2.75 14.46 -3.40
CA LEU A 94 2.03 15.53 -2.70
C LEU A 94 2.96 16.36 -1.80
N SER A 95 3.94 15.73 -1.15
CA SER A 95 4.95 16.43 -0.35
C SER A 95 5.79 17.36 -1.23
N ASP A 96 6.26 16.84 -2.36
CA ASP A 96 7.10 17.59 -3.31
C ASP A 96 6.29 18.77 -3.90
N LEU A 97 5.04 18.53 -4.32
CA LEU A 97 4.15 19.58 -4.82
C LEU A 97 3.83 20.65 -3.76
N ARG A 98 3.71 20.27 -2.48
CA ARG A 98 3.49 21.23 -1.39
C ARG A 98 4.69 22.17 -1.21
N VAL A 99 5.91 21.65 -1.34
CA VAL A 99 7.13 22.46 -1.28
C VAL A 99 7.15 23.44 -2.45
N ASP A 100 6.86 22.96 -3.66
CA ASP A 100 6.82 23.80 -4.86
C ASP A 100 5.74 24.89 -4.77
N ALA A 101 4.57 24.58 -4.20
CA ALA A 101 3.49 25.54 -4.01
C ALA A 101 3.79 26.60 -2.94
N LYS A 102 4.54 26.24 -1.89
CA LYS A 102 4.82 27.13 -0.74
C LYS A 102 6.09 27.98 -0.92
N TYR A 103 7.11 27.41 -1.53
CA TYR A 103 8.45 28.01 -1.63
C TYR A 103 8.95 28.15 -3.07
N GLY A 104 8.28 27.51 -4.03
CA GLY A 104 8.63 27.61 -5.43
C GLY A 104 7.98 28.81 -6.11
N ASN A 105 8.42 29.08 -7.34
CA ASN A 105 7.83 30.10 -8.22
C ASN A 105 6.71 29.53 -9.11
N ALA A 106 6.13 28.38 -8.72
CA ALA A 106 5.12 27.69 -9.51
C ALA A 106 3.83 28.52 -9.56
N SER A 107 3.25 28.63 -10.76
CA SER A 107 1.98 29.33 -10.92
C SER A 107 0.83 28.52 -10.31
N ALA A 108 -0.25 29.20 -9.91
CA ALA A 108 -1.37 28.51 -9.28
C ALA A 108 -2.05 27.46 -10.19
N SER A 109 -2.10 27.75 -11.50
CA SER A 109 -2.58 26.79 -12.51
C SER A 109 -1.68 25.58 -12.63
N GLU A 110 -0.36 25.76 -12.60
CA GLU A 110 0.60 24.67 -12.64
C GLU A 110 0.47 23.73 -11.43
N VAL A 111 0.31 24.31 -10.22
CA VAL A 111 0.09 23.51 -9.00
C VAL A 111 -1.20 22.70 -9.11
N CYS A 112 -2.27 23.30 -9.63
CA CYS A 112 -3.56 22.62 -9.83
C CYS A 112 -3.45 21.45 -10.83
N GLU A 113 -2.79 21.66 -11.97
CA GLU A 113 -2.60 20.61 -12.99
C GLU A 113 -1.74 19.46 -12.45
N ARG A 114 -0.63 19.76 -11.77
CA ARG A 114 0.20 18.74 -11.13
C ARG A 114 -0.56 17.97 -10.05
N TYR A 115 -1.39 18.66 -9.28
CA TYR A 115 -2.23 18.02 -8.27
C TYR A 115 -3.22 17.02 -8.88
N LYS A 116 -3.91 17.40 -9.98
CA LYS A 116 -4.80 16.48 -10.72
C LYS A 116 -4.03 15.28 -11.26
N ALA A 117 -2.85 15.50 -11.84
CA ALA A 117 -2.01 14.42 -12.37
C ALA A 117 -1.59 13.42 -11.28
N ILE A 118 -1.25 13.90 -10.08
CA ILE A 118 -0.93 13.03 -8.94
C ILE A 118 -2.11 12.12 -8.59
N TRP A 119 -3.32 12.68 -8.55
CA TRP A 119 -4.53 11.91 -8.22
C TRP A 119 -4.95 10.95 -9.33
N SER A 120 -4.78 11.34 -10.60
CA SER A 120 -4.96 10.41 -11.73
C SER A 120 -4.03 9.21 -11.59
N ASN A 121 -2.74 9.44 -11.33
CA ASN A 121 -1.77 8.38 -11.12
C ASN A 121 -2.06 7.53 -9.88
N HIS A 122 -2.60 8.14 -8.82
CA HIS A 122 -3.06 7.42 -7.64
C HIS A 122 -4.17 6.43 -7.98
N GLU A 123 -5.21 6.89 -8.68
CA GLU A 123 -6.35 6.06 -9.05
C GLU A 123 -5.92 4.87 -9.91
N THR A 124 -5.17 5.13 -10.99
CA THR A 124 -4.57 4.11 -11.85
C THR A 124 -3.73 3.11 -11.05
N GLY A 125 -2.90 3.60 -10.12
CA GLY A 125 -2.06 2.75 -9.30
C GLY A 125 -2.85 1.92 -8.27
N ILE A 126 -4.00 2.38 -7.79
CA ILE A 126 -4.84 1.63 -6.84
C ILE A 126 -5.66 0.57 -7.60
N SER A 127 -6.34 0.97 -8.67
CA SER A 127 -7.15 0.08 -9.51
C SER A 127 -6.30 -1.01 -10.16
N GLY A 128 -5.07 -0.66 -10.55
CA GLY A 128 -4.21 -1.52 -11.37
C GLY A 128 -4.67 -1.64 -12.82
N SER A 129 -5.51 -0.70 -13.27
CA SER A 129 -5.83 -0.53 -14.69
C SER A 129 -4.68 0.25 -15.33
N GLU A 130 -3.62 -0.43 -15.75
CA GLU A 130 -2.64 0.12 -16.68
C GLU A 130 -3.16 0.05 -18.11
#